data_AF-A0A925IF11-F1
#
_entry.id   AF-A0A925IF11-F1
#
_cell.length_a   1.000
_cell.length_b   1.000
_cell.length_c   1.000
_cell.angle_alpha   90.00
_cell.angle_beta   90.00
_cell.angle_gamma   90.00
#
_symmetry.space_group_name_H-M   'P 1'
#
loop_
_entity.id
_entity.type
_entity.pdbx_description
1 polymer ?
#
loop_
_entity_poly.entity_id
_entity_poly.type
_entity_poly.pdbx_seq_one_letter_code
_entity_poly.pdbx_strand_id
1 'polypeptide(L)'
;MMQNLALPELFVWLMVGIAAAWAVGIIAQMENPRHLIIDGFIGTLVAYIAGSLFIQSDIFGMIGFNLWSVIVAFSSAFMVLAVLRVLQSILVAMLEIKGKTYGVIEPSAG
;
A
#
# COMPACT_ATOMS: atom_id res chain seq x y z
N MET A 1 3.05 -1.00 -26.68
CA MET A 1 2.48 -2.36 -26.77
C MET A 1 1.99 -2.74 -25.39
N MET A 2 0.68 -2.85 -25.18
CA MET A 2 0.13 -3.44 -23.95
C MET A 2 0.53 -4.92 -23.96
N GLN A 3 1.45 -5.32 -23.07
CA GLN A 3 1.76 -6.72 -22.86
C GLN A 3 0.51 -7.38 -22.30
N ASN A 4 -0.08 -8.33 -23.04
CA ASN A 4 -1.03 -9.27 -22.48
C ASN A 4 -0.28 -10.04 -21.40
N LEU A 5 -0.45 -9.65 -20.12
CA LEU A 5 0.13 -10.41 -19.03
C LEU A 5 -0.45 -11.80 -19.09
N ALA A 6 0.43 -12.78 -19.24
CA ALA A 6 0.03 -14.15 -19.03
C ALA A 6 -0.53 -14.25 -17.60
N LEU A 7 -1.64 -14.98 -17.42
CA LEU A 7 -2.23 -15.22 -16.10
C LEU A 7 -1.20 -15.51 -14.98
N PRO A 8 -0.10 -16.27 -15.22
CA PRO A 8 0.92 -16.52 -14.21
C PRO A 8 1.59 -15.25 -13.66
N GLU A 9 1.87 -14.25 -14.50
CA GLU A 9 2.54 -13.02 -14.07
C GLU A 9 1.64 -12.17 -13.19
N LEU A 10 0.35 -12.12 -13.52
CA LEU A 10 -0.68 -11.44 -12.74
C LEU A 10 -0.78 -12.02 -11.32
N PHE A 11 -0.71 -13.35 -11.20
CA PHE A 11 -0.65 -14.01 -9.89
C PHE A 11 0.60 -13.63 -9.10
N VAL A 12 1.76 -13.48 -9.74
CA VAL A 12 2.97 -13.06 -9.03
C VAL A 12 2.83 -11.65 -8.47
N TRP A 13 2.33 -10.70 -9.28
CA TRP A 13 2.11 -9.33 -8.80
C TRP A 13 1.10 -9.25 -7.65
N LEU A 14 0.05 -10.07 -7.70
CA LEU A 14 -0.92 -10.21 -6.62
C LEU A 14 -0.27 -10.76 -5.34
N MET A 15 0.52 -11.82 -5.45
CA MET A 15 1.21 -12.41 -4.29
C MET A 15 2.21 -11.43 -3.67
N VAL A 16 2.96 -10.69 -4.50
CA VAL A 16 3.90 -9.66 -4.04
C VAL A 16 3.17 -8.52 -3.33
N GLY A 17 2.05 -8.06 -3.89
CA GLY A 17 1.22 -7.01 -3.28
C GLY A 17 0.63 -7.42 -1.94
N ILE A 18 0.09 -8.64 -1.85
CA ILE A 18 -0.45 -9.19 -0.61
C ILE A 18 0.66 -9.37 0.43
N ALA A 19 1.84 -9.86 0.03
CA ALA A 19 2.98 -10.00 0.92
C ALA A 19 3.43 -8.64 1.49
N ALA A 20 3.46 -7.60 0.66
CA ALA A 20 3.78 -6.24 1.11
C ALA A 20 2.72 -5.71 2.09
N ALA A 21 1.43 -5.89 1.78
CA ALA A 21 0.33 -5.48 2.66
C ALA A 21 0.37 -6.22 4.00
N TRP A 22 0.65 -7.52 3.98
CA TRP A 22 0.82 -8.32 5.18
C TRP A 22 2.01 -7.86 6.03
N ALA A 23 3.16 -7.57 5.39
CA ALA A 23 4.34 -7.06 6.08
C ALA A 23 4.07 -5.73 6.77
N VAL A 24 3.40 -4.80 6.09
CA VAL A 24 2.96 -3.52 6.70
C VAL A 24 1.95 -3.77 7.81
N GLY A 25 1.02 -4.72 7.65
CA GLY A 25 0.04 -5.09 8.65
C GLY A 25 0.62 -5.60 9.96
N ILE A 26 1.69 -6.40 9.89
CA ILE A 26 2.44 -6.84 11.08
C ILE A 26 3.07 -5.66 11.79
N ILE A 27 3.77 -4.80 11.04
CA ILE A 27 4.48 -3.64 11.61
C ILE A 27 3.50 -2.67 12.26
N ALA A 28 2.35 -2.46 11.62
CA ALA A 28 1.33 -1.51 12.07
C ALA A 28 0.35 -2.09 13.10
N GLN A 29 0.57 -3.32 13.61
CA GLN A 29 -0.27 -4.02 14.59
C GLN A 29 -1.77 -3.88 14.29
N MET A 30 -2.19 -4.27 13.09
CA MET A 30 -3.57 -4.07 12.66
C MET A 30 -4.57 -4.82 13.53
N GLU A 31 -5.41 -4.10 14.27
CA GLU A 31 -6.54 -4.67 15.03
C GLU A 31 -7.76 -4.99 14.15
N ASN A 32 -7.84 -4.41 12.93
CA ASN A 32 -9.05 -4.49 12.09
C ASN A 32 -8.78 -5.17 10.73
N PRO A 33 -9.38 -6.34 10.46
CA PRO A 33 -9.14 -7.12 9.23
C PRO A 33 -9.60 -6.42 7.95
N ARG A 34 -10.48 -5.41 8.04
CA ARG A 34 -10.95 -4.64 6.88
C ARG A 34 -9.82 -3.83 6.22
N HIS A 35 -8.84 -3.38 7.00
CA HIS A 35 -7.70 -2.63 6.45
C HIS A 35 -6.79 -3.53 5.61
N LEU A 36 -6.60 -4.78 6.04
CA LEU A 36 -5.78 -5.75 5.31
C LEU A 36 -6.29 -6.01 3.88
N ILE A 37 -7.62 -6.05 3.70
CA ILE A 37 -8.23 -6.27 2.38
C ILE A 37 -7.91 -5.09 1.46
N ILE A 38 -8.15 -3.86 1.92
CA ILE A 38 -7.94 -2.64 1.13
C ILE A 38 -6.44 -2.47 0.82
N ASP A 39 -5.59 -2.68 1.82
CA ASP A 39 -4.14 -2.58 1.67
C ASP A 39 -3.59 -3.66 0.73
N GLY A 40 -4.19 -4.86 0.72
CA GLY A 40 -3.88 -5.92 -0.24
C GLY A 40 -4.19 -5.52 -1.69
N PHE A 41 -5.34 -4.88 -1.93
CA PHE A 41 -5.69 -4.36 -3.26
C PHE A 41 -4.75 -3.23 -3.70
N ILE A 42 -4.50 -2.26 -2.82
CA ILE A 42 -3.60 -1.14 -3.11
C ILE A 42 -2.17 -1.64 -3.34
N GLY A 43 -1.68 -2.52 -2.47
CA GLY A 43 -0.35 -3.12 -2.57
C GLY A 43 -0.17 -3.88 -3.88
N THR A 44 -1.18 -4.64 -4.31
CA THR A 44 -1.17 -5.35 -5.59
C THR A 44 -1.11 -4.39 -6.78
N LEU A 45 -1.90 -3.32 -6.75
CA LEU A 45 -1.95 -2.35 -7.83
C LEU A 45 -0.63 -1.57 -7.95
N VAL A 46 -0.03 -1.18 -6.83
CA VAL A 46 1.28 -0.52 -6.79
C VAL A 46 2.39 -1.47 -7.24
N ALA A 47 2.42 -2.71 -6.73
CA ALA A 47 3.42 -3.71 -7.11
C ALA A 47 3.38 -3.99 -8.63
N TYR A 48 2.18 -4.12 -9.18
CA TYR A 48 1.98 -4.30 -10.62
C TYR A 48 2.52 -3.13 -11.44
N ILE A 49 2.18 -1.89 -11.07
CA ILE A 49 2.64 -0.70 -11.79
C ILE A 49 4.17 -0.55 -11.69
N ALA A 50 4.74 -0.66 -10.49
CA ALA A 50 6.17 -0.50 -10.30
C ALA A 50 6.98 -1.62 -10.97
N GLY A 51 6.54 -2.87 -10.84
CA GLY A 51 7.18 -4.02 -11.47
C GLY A 51 7.12 -3.94 -13.00
N SER A 52 5.97 -3.60 -13.57
CA SER A 52 5.81 -3.45 -15.03
C SER A 52 6.59 -2.26 -15.59
N LEU A 53 6.64 -1.13 -14.89
CA LEU A 53 7.47 0.00 -15.30
C LEU A 53 8.96 -0.34 -15.25
N PHE A 54 9.41 -1.07 -14.22
CA PHE A 54 10.81 -1.48 -14.13
C PHE A 54 11.22 -2.38 -15.30
N ILE A 55 10.39 -3.39 -15.62
CA ILE A 55 10.62 -4.31 -16.76
C ILE A 55 10.70 -3.55 -18.09
N GLN A 56 9.87 -2.51 -18.28
CA GLN A 56 9.84 -1.72 -19.50
C GLN A 56 11.02 -0.74 -19.63
N SER A 57 11.57 -0.33 -18.50
CA SER A 57 12.52 0.78 -18.46
C SER A 57 13.93 0.43 -18.94
N ASP A 58 14.26 -0.87 -19.09
CA ASP A 58 15.56 -1.38 -19.54
C ASP A 58 16.79 -0.76 -18.85
N ILE A 59 16.59 -0.20 -17.64
CA ILE A 59 17.57 0.66 -16.94
C ILE A 59 18.86 -0.12 -16.56
N PHE A 60 18.88 -1.43 -16.74
CA PHE A 60 20.03 -2.28 -16.43
C PHE A 60 20.32 -3.34 -17.51
N GLY A 61 19.83 -3.16 -18.75
CA GLY A 61 19.95 -4.19 -19.80
C GLY A 61 19.21 -5.49 -19.44
N MET A 62 18.30 -5.41 -18.48
CA MET A 62 17.54 -6.53 -17.97
C MET A 62 16.13 -6.48 -18.55
N ILE A 63 15.93 -7.19 -19.65
CA ILE A 63 14.66 -7.26 -20.36
C ILE A 63 13.85 -8.45 -19.86
N GLY A 64 12.60 -8.22 -19.45
CA GLY A 64 11.66 -9.26 -19.04
C GLY A 64 11.49 -9.44 -17.52
N PHE A 65 10.68 -10.43 -17.14
CA PHE A 65 10.38 -10.73 -15.73
C PHE A 65 11.62 -11.31 -15.03
N ASN A 66 12.13 -10.61 -14.01
CA ASN A 66 13.35 -10.99 -13.29
C ASN A 66 13.20 -10.78 -11.77
N LEU A 67 14.16 -11.26 -10.99
CA LEU A 67 14.12 -11.12 -9.52
C LEU A 67 14.18 -9.63 -9.09
N TRP A 68 14.88 -8.78 -9.84
CA TRP A 68 15.00 -7.36 -9.54
C TRP A 68 13.67 -6.61 -9.63
N SER A 69 12.83 -6.92 -10.61
CA SER A 69 11.51 -6.31 -10.78
C SER A 69 10.59 -6.69 -9.62
N VAL A 70 10.71 -7.92 -9.09
CA VAL A 70 9.99 -8.37 -7.90
C VAL A 70 10.43 -7.59 -6.65
N ILE A 71 11.74 -7.41 -6.45
CA ILE A 71 12.27 -6.63 -5.32
C ILE A 71 11.81 -5.17 -5.37
N VAL A 72 11.88 -4.55 -6.56
CA VAL A 72 11.43 -3.17 -6.78
C VAL A 72 9.92 -3.05 -6.55
N ALA A 73 9.13 -3.97 -7.11
CA ALA A 73 7.68 -4.01 -6.91
C ALA A 73 7.31 -4.15 -5.44
N PHE A 74 7.92 -5.09 -4.71
CA PHE A 74 7.70 -5.25 -3.28
C PHE A 74 8.07 -4.00 -2.49
N SER A 75 9.27 -3.45 -2.74
CA SER A 75 9.77 -2.27 -2.01
C SER A 75 8.89 -1.04 -2.23
N SER A 76 8.44 -0.83 -3.47
CA SER A 76 7.54 0.28 -3.81
C SER A 76 6.16 0.11 -3.16
N ALA A 77 5.56 -1.08 -3.23
CA ALA A 77 4.27 -1.37 -2.60
C ALA A 77 4.34 -1.21 -1.08
N PHE A 78 5.39 -1.74 -0.46
CA PHE A 78 5.67 -1.59 0.95
C PHE A 78 5.79 -0.12 1.34
N MET A 79 6.61 0.66 0.61
CA MET A 79 6.83 2.08 0.90
C MET A 79 5.53 2.89 0.78
N VAL A 80 4.74 2.68 -0.28
CA VAL A 80 3.47 3.38 -0.49
C VAL A 80 2.48 3.06 0.64
N LEU A 81 2.31 1.78 0.98
CA LEU A 81 1.43 1.37 2.07
C LEU A 81 1.88 1.92 3.42
N ALA A 82 3.19 1.93 3.70
CA ALA A 82 3.74 2.52 4.92
C ALA A 82 3.44 4.02 5.01
N VAL A 83 3.62 4.77 3.91
CA VAL A 83 3.30 6.21 3.86
C VAL A 83 1.81 6.46 4.04
N LEU A 84 0.96 5.71 3.34
CA LEU A 84 -0.49 5.78 3.49
C LEU A 84 -0.91 5.54 4.94
N ARG A 85 -0.25 4.60 5.62
CA ARG A 85 -0.53 4.30 7.02
C ARG A 85 -0.20 5.47 7.93
N VAL A 86 0.97 6.06 7.77
CA VAL A 86 1.37 7.25 8.54
C VAL A 86 0.39 8.39 8.30
N LEU A 87 -0.03 8.61 7.05
CA LEU A 87 -0.98 9.66 6.70
C LEU A 87 -2.35 9.44 7.35
N GLN A 88 -2.85 8.20 7.36
CA GLN A 88 -4.10 7.85 8.04
C GLN A 88 -4.02 8.11 9.55
N SER A 89 -2.93 7.71 10.21
CA SER A 89 -2.74 7.95 11.64
C SER A 89 -2.73 9.44 11.98
N ILE A 90 -2.05 10.26 11.17
CA ILE A 90 -2.04 11.72 11.35
C ILE A 90 -3.44 12.32 11.15
N LEU A 91 -4.17 11.86 10.12
CA LEU A 91 -5.52 12.35 9.83
C LEU A 91 -6.48 12.06 10.99
N VAL A 92 -6.43 10.85 11.56
CA VAL A 92 -7.25 10.46 12.72
C VAL A 92 -6.93 11.33 13.92
N ALA A 93 -5.64 11.53 14.24
CA ALA A 93 -5.23 12.39 15.34
C ALA A 93 -5.72 13.85 15.16
N MET A 94 -5.67 14.39 13.95
CA MET A 94 -6.19 15.73 13.63
C MET A 94 -7.71 15.83 13.83
N LEU A 95 -8.45 14.79 13.44
CA LEU A 95 -9.90 14.73 13.63
C LEU A 95 -10.27 14.62 15.11
N GLU A 96 -9.54 13.84 15.91
CA GLU A 96 -9.74 13.74 17.36
C GLU A 96 -9.50 15.09 18.05
N ILE A 97 -8.42 15.80 17.68
CA ILE A 97 -8.13 17.13 18.21
C ILE A 97 -9.27 18.10 17.86
N LYS A 98 -9.75 18.11 16.61
CA LYS A 98 -10.89 18.94 16.22
C LYS A 98 -12.16 18.54 16.96
N GLY A 99 -12.51 17.25 17.00
CA GLY A 99 -13.69 16.74 17.70
C GLY A 99 -13.71 17.11 19.18
N LYS A 100 -12.58 16.99 19.87
CA LYS A 100 -12.42 17.42 21.27
C LYS A 100 -12.56 18.94 21.44
N THR A 101 -12.15 19.72 20.44
CA THR A 101 -12.26 21.19 20.49
C THR A 101 -13.70 21.67 20.26
N TYR A 102 -14.47 20.98 19.42
CA TYR A 102 -15.88 21.32 19.14
C TYR A 102 -16.88 20.67 20.11
N GLY A 103 -16.49 19.61 20.83
CA GLY A 103 -17.32 18.95 21.84
C GLY A 103 -17.31 19.60 23.24
N VAL A 104 -16.57 20.69 23.44
CA VAL A 104 -16.42 21.40 24.74
C VAL A 104 -17.38 22.60 24.85
N ILE A 105 -18.53 22.54 24.17
CA ILE A 105 -19.61 23.53 24.35
C ILE A 105 -20.85 22.82 24.89
N GLU A 106 -20.74 22.18 26.05
CA GLU A 106 -21.89 22.09 26.95
C GLU A 106 -21.82 23.28 27.90
N PRO A 107 -22.61 24.34 27.69
CA PRO A 107 -22.84 25.28 28.76
C PRO A 107 -23.71 24.54 29.79
N SER A 108 -23.06 24.06 30.85
CA SER A 108 -23.69 23.87 32.14
C SER A 108 -24.30 25.21 32.56
N ALA A 109 -25.55 25.44 32.18
CA ALA A 109 -26.38 26.51 32.71
C ALA A 109 -27.56 25.85 33.43
N GLY A 110 -27.34 25.60 34.73
CA GLY A 110 -28.41 25.51 35.70
C GLY A 110 -28.96 26.89 36.05
#